data_AF-A0A4R7BWK0-F1
#
_entry.id   AF-A0A4R7BWK0-F1
#
_cell.length_a   1.000
_cell.length_b   1.000
_cell.length_c   1.000
_cell.angle_alpha   90.00
_cell.angle_beta   90.00
_cell.angle_gamma   90.00
#
_symmetry.space_group_name_H-M   'P 1'
#
loop_
_entity.id
_entity.type
_entity.pdbx_description
1 polymer ?
#
loop_
_entity_poly.entity_id
_entity_poly.type
_entity_poly.pdbx_seq_one_letter_code
_entity_poly.pdbx_strand_id
1 'polypeptide(L)'
;MAVFVYEFLFRGRPPGSGGPPAFHVILGDAQTDAFGRETISLNGPMTPEQAGALGFPLETVIETINADTLEEVGALSARASTLESENGDLRLEVEELKAALAAATPAPPAEPEPDPEPAA
;
A
#
# COMPACT_ATOMS: atom_id res chain seq x y z
N MET A 1 21.01 1.62 22.34
CA MET A 1 19.66 1.81 22.90
C MET A 1 19.09 3.03 22.19
N ALA A 2 18.00 2.84 21.44
CA ALA A 2 17.42 3.86 20.59
C ALA A 2 15.96 4.05 21.00
N VAL A 3 15.62 5.26 21.46
CA VAL A 3 14.26 5.62 21.84
C VAL A 3 13.57 6.26 20.64
N PHE A 4 12.31 5.89 20.40
CA PHE A 4 11.52 6.38 19.27
C PHE A 4 10.05 6.50 19.66
N VAL A 5 9.27 7.25 18.86
CA VAL A 5 7.81 7.28 19.00
C VAL A 5 7.25 5.96 18.52
N TYR A 6 6.63 5.22 19.45
CA TYR A 6 6.00 3.94 19.14
C TYR A 6 4.53 4.10 18.76
N GLU A 7 3.80 4.97 19.47
CA GLU A 7 2.39 5.24 19.18
C GLU A 7 2.05 6.70 19.45
N PHE A 8 1.22 7.28 18.57
CA PHE A 8 0.59 8.58 18.76
C PHE A 8 -0.93 8.45 18.60
N LEU A 9 -1.67 8.72 19.68
CA LEU A 9 -3.12 8.55 19.72
C LEU A 9 -3.84 9.87 19.96
N PHE A 10 -4.71 10.25 19.02
CA PHE A 10 -5.70 11.30 19.22
C PHE A 10 -7.03 10.72 19.66
N ARG A 11 -7.50 11.12 20.84
CA ARG A 11 -8.86 10.87 21.33
C ARG A 11 -9.69 12.12 21.10
N GLY A 12 -10.36 12.15 19.95
CA GLY A 12 -11.40 13.12 19.65
C GLY A 12 -12.63 12.94 20.56
N ARG A 13 -13.62 13.81 20.39
CA ARG A 13 -14.88 13.69 21.13
C ARG A 13 -16.11 14.01 20.28
N PRO A 14 -17.26 13.38 20.59
CA PRO A 14 -18.52 13.74 19.96
C PRO A 14 -18.97 15.16 20.36
N PRO A 15 -19.76 15.84 19.50
CA PRO A 15 -20.34 17.14 19.81
C PRO A 15 -21.10 17.14 21.15
N GLY A 16 -20.90 18.17 21.97
CA GLY A 16 -21.62 18.36 23.23
C GLY A 16 -21.02 17.66 24.46
N SER A 17 -19.90 16.95 24.33
CA SER A 17 -19.18 16.41 25.51
C SER A 17 -18.29 17.47 26.17
N GLY A 18 -18.31 17.55 27.51
CA GLY A 18 -17.72 18.66 28.29
C GLY A 18 -16.24 18.54 28.67
N GLY A 19 -15.44 17.72 27.97
CA GLY A 19 -14.00 17.58 28.26
C GLY A 19 -13.14 17.88 27.04
N PRO A 20 -11.86 18.29 27.21
CA PRO A 20 -10.98 18.52 26.08
C PRO A 20 -10.68 17.18 25.35
N PRO A 21 -10.41 17.21 24.03
CA PRO A 21 -9.78 16.10 23.35
C PRO A 21 -8.39 15.83 23.96
N ALA A 22 -7.90 14.60 23.83
CA ALA A 22 -6.64 14.20 24.45
C ALA A 22 -5.70 13.54 23.45
N PHE A 23 -4.44 13.97 23.46
CA PHE A 23 -3.35 13.35 22.72
C PHE A 23 -2.52 12.50 23.67
N HIS A 24 -2.11 11.32 23.24
CA HIS A 24 -1.20 10.47 23.99
C HIS A 24 -0.04 10.05 23.09
N VAL A 25 1.15 10.05 23.65
CA VAL A 25 2.36 9.54 23.02
C VAL A 25 2.85 8.35 23.85
N ILE A 26 3.21 7.27 23.19
CA ILE A 26 3.94 6.14 23.78
C ILE A 26 5.32 6.10 23.13
N LEU A 27 6.36 6.10 23.96
CA LEU A 27 7.74 5.96 23.52
C LEU A 27 8.17 4.50 23.67
N GLY A 28 8.78 3.98 22.62
CA GLY A 28 9.43 2.68 22.61
C GLY A 28 10.94 2.84 22.76
N ASP A 29 11.54 1.89 23.45
CA ASP A 29 13.00 1.78 23.56
C ASP A 29 13.44 0.45 22.95
N ALA A 30 14.15 0.53 21.82
CA ALA A 30 14.71 -0.63 21.14
C ALA A 30 15.93 -1.15 21.88
N GLN A 31 15.82 -2.41 22.32
CA GLN A 31 16.82 -3.09 23.12
C GLN A 31 17.14 -4.47 22.52
N THR A 32 18.24 -5.04 22.98
CA THR A 32 18.60 -6.43 22.69
C THR A 32 18.68 -7.15 24.04
N ASP A 33 17.96 -8.26 24.16
CA ASP A 33 17.99 -9.05 25.39
C ASP A 33 19.32 -9.80 25.57
N ALA A 34 19.49 -10.45 26.71
CA ALA A 34 20.70 -11.22 27.01
C ALA A 34 20.93 -12.42 26.07
N PHE A 35 19.95 -12.80 25.24
CA PHE A 35 20.02 -13.88 24.27
C PHE A 35 20.22 -13.36 22.84
N GLY A 36 20.45 -12.06 22.65
CA GLY A 36 20.65 -11.46 21.34
C GLY A 36 19.36 -11.21 20.55
N ARG A 37 18.18 -11.30 21.18
CA ARG A 37 16.89 -11.05 20.52
C ARG A 37 16.53 -9.58 20.65
N GLU A 38 16.01 -9.01 19.58
CA GLU A 38 15.45 -7.66 19.61
C GLU A 38 14.19 -7.64 20.47
N THR A 39 14.11 -6.64 21.35
CA THR A 39 12.95 -6.39 22.21
C THR A 39 12.63 -4.91 22.20
N ILE A 40 11.39 -4.58 22.53
CA ILE A 40 10.95 -3.20 22.69
C ILE A 40 10.37 -3.05 24.08
N SER A 41 10.92 -2.13 24.85
CA SER A 41 10.34 -1.71 26.13
C SER A 41 9.46 -0.49 25.90
N LEU A 42 8.22 -0.51 26.39
CA LEU A 42 7.26 0.56 26.17
C LEU A 42 7.05 1.35 27.46
N ASN A 43 7.05 2.67 27.33
CA ASN A 43 6.54 3.53 28.38
C ASN A 43 5.01 3.50 28.42
N GLY A 44 4.42 3.90 29.55
CA GLY A 44 2.99 4.17 29.63
C GLY A 44 2.58 5.37 28.76
N PRO A 45 1.27 5.58 28.54
CA PRO A 45 0.79 6.73 27.77
C PRO A 45 1.15 8.05 28.45
N MET A 46 1.72 8.97 27.68
CA MET A 46 2.18 10.29 28.13
C MET A 46 1.43 11.41 27.42
N THR A 47 1.28 12.58 28.05
CA THR A 47 0.83 13.79 27.34
C THR A 47 1.94 14.29 26.40
N PRO A 48 1.61 15.09 25.36
CA PRO A 48 2.61 15.65 24.47
C PRO A 48 3.67 16.49 25.20
N GLU A 49 3.30 17.22 26.25
CA GLU A 49 4.24 18.00 27.05
C GLU A 49 5.23 17.09 27.80
N GLN A 50 4.75 15.96 28.33
CA GLN A 50 5.61 14.99 29.00
C GLN A 50 6.56 14.30 28.01
N ALA A 51 6.09 13.96 26.81
CA ALA A 51 6.95 13.41 25.76
C ALA A 51 7.98 14.44 25.26
N GLY A 52 7.56 15.71 25.14
CA GLY A 52 8.44 16.83 24.80
C GLY A 52 9.57 17.01 25.81
N ALA A 53 9.29 16.85 27.10
CA ALA A 53 10.31 16.87 28.15
C ALA A 53 11.34 15.71 28.04
N LEU A 54 11.00 14.63 27.32
CA LEU A 54 11.90 13.52 27.01
C LEU A 54 12.59 13.65 25.65
N GLY A 55 12.45 14.79 24.97
CA GLY A 55 13.07 15.05 23.67
C GLY A 55 12.20 14.70 22.46
N PHE A 56 10.90 14.43 22.66
CA PHE A 56 9.94 14.13 21.60
C PHE A 56 8.82 15.19 21.55
N PRO A 57 9.12 16.43 21.12
CA PRO A 57 8.12 17.49 21.03
C PRO A 57 7.07 17.16 19.95
N LEU A 58 5.82 17.53 20.22
CA LEU A 58 4.66 17.15 19.40
C LEU A 58 4.82 17.54 17.93
N GLU A 59 5.36 18.73 17.68
CA GLU A 59 5.56 19.28 16.34
C GLU A 59 6.49 18.37 15.54
N THR A 60 7.63 17.96 16.13
CA THR A 60 8.56 17.03 15.49
C THR A 60 7.95 15.65 15.28
N VAL A 61 7.15 15.15 16.23
CA VAL A 61 6.44 13.87 16.05
C VAL A 61 5.51 13.92 14.84
N ILE A 62 4.73 14.99 14.71
CA ILE A 62 3.82 15.19 13.58
C ILE A 62 4.60 15.36 12.27
N GLU A 63 5.69 16.12 12.27
CA GLU A 63 6.55 16.31 11.10
C GLU A 63 7.12 14.98 10.59
N THR A 64 7.65 14.14 11.48
CA THR A 64 8.16 12.81 11.12
C THR A 64 7.07 11.92 10.54
N ILE A 65 5.91 11.84 11.21
CA ILE A 65 4.77 11.03 10.71
C ILE A 65 4.37 11.49 9.31
N ASN A 66 4.27 12.81 9.10
CA ASN A 66 3.90 13.37 7.80
C ASN A 66 4.97 13.07 6.73
N ALA A 67 6.26 13.19 7.07
CA ALA A 67 7.35 12.91 6.15
C ALA A 67 7.36 11.44 5.71
N ASP A 68 7.28 10.51 6.67
CA ASP A 68 7.25 9.07 6.39
C ASP A 68 6.01 8.69 5.57
N THR A 69 4.85 9.26 5.91
CA THR A 69 3.61 9.04 5.15
C THR A 69 3.72 9.56 3.71
N LEU A 70 4.34 10.72 3.51
CA LEU A 70 4.56 11.29 2.17
C LEU A 70 5.52 10.44 1.35
N GLU A 71 6.58 9.91 1.96
CA GLU A 71 7.51 8.98 1.31
C GLU A 71 6.79 7.70 0.90
N GLU A 72 5.99 7.11 1.78
CA GLU A 72 5.21 5.90 1.49
C GLU A 72 4.21 6.13 0.35
N VAL A 73 3.46 7.25 0.38
CA VAL A 73 2.55 7.63 -0.70
C VAL A 73 3.31 7.78 -2.02
N GLY A 74 4.50 8.40 -2.00
CA GLY A 74 5.36 8.53 -3.18
C GLY A 74 5.77 7.17 -3.75
N ALA A 75 6.22 6.26 -2.89
CA ALA A 75 6.62 4.90 -3.29
C ALA A 75 5.43 4.10 -3.85
N LEU A 76 4.27 4.19 -3.20
CA LEU A 76 3.04 3.54 -3.66
C LEU A 76 2.57 4.10 -5.00
N SER A 77 2.64 5.42 -5.21
CA SER A 77 2.31 6.05 -6.48
C SER A 77 3.23 5.58 -7.61
N ALA A 78 4.55 5.52 -7.37
CA ALA A 78 5.51 5.04 -8.35
C ALA A 78 5.25 3.56 -8.73
N ARG A 79 4.93 2.73 -7.73
CA ARG A 79 4.55 1.34 -7.95
C ARG A 79 3.25 1.21 -8.75
N ALA A 80 2.24 2.03 -8.46
CA ALA A 80 0.98 2.05 -9.20
C ALA A 80 1.22 2.39 -10.68
N SER A 81 2.00 3.44 -10.98
CA SER A 81 2.33 3.80 -12.36
C SER A 81 3.12 2.70 -13.09
N THR A 82 4.01 1.99 -12.38
CA THR A 82 4.72 0.84 -12.95
C THR A 82 3.75 -0.28 -13.34
N LEU A 83 2.84 -0.64 -12.43
CA LEU A 83 1.83 -1.67 -12.66
C LEU A 83 0.85 -1.28 -13.79
N GLU A 84 0.50 0.00 -13.91
CA GLU A 84 -0.33 0.50 -15.01
C GLU A 84 0.36 0.35 -16.36
N SER A 85 1.67 0.65 -16.43
CA SER A 85 2.47 0.44 -17.64
C SER A 85 2.55 -1.04 -18.01
N GLU A 86 2.89 -1.90 -17.05
CA GLU A 86 2.97 -3.35 -17.26
C GLU A 86 1.62 -3.93 -17.73
N ASN A 87 0.50 -3.45 -17.16
CA ASN A 87 -0.82 -3.87 -17.60
C ASN A 87 -1.12 -3.43 -19.04
N GLY A 88 -0.71 -2.22 -19.41
CA GLY A 88 -0.81 -1.70 -20.77
C GLY A 88 -0.05 -2.57 -21.77
N ASP A 89 1.20 -2.88 -21.47
CA ASP A 89 2.07 -3.70 -22.32
C ASP A 89 1.51 -5.12 -22.49
N LEU A 90 1.08 -5.75 -21.39
CA LEU A 90 0.45 -7.08 -21.43
C LEU A 90 -0.84 -7.09 -22.25
N ARG A 91 -1.63 -6.01 -22.22
CA ARG A 91 -2.84 -5.90 -23.05
C ARG A 91 -2.50 -5.82 -24.53
N LEU A 92 -1.44 -5.11 -24.89
CA LEU A 92 -0.96 -5.06 -26.28
C LEU A 92 -0.47 -6.43 -26.74
N GLU A 93 0.35 -7.11 -25.93
CA GLU A 93 0.84 -8.46 -26.23
C GLU A 93 -0.31 -9.46 -26.43
N VAL A 94 -1.34 -9.40 -25.57
CA VAL A 94 -2.52 -10.25 -25.72
C VAL A 94 -3.26 -9.99 -27.04
N GLU A 95 -3.42 -8.73 -27.44
CA GLU A 95 -4.09 -8.40 -28.70
C GLU A 95 -3.25 -8.82 -29.92
N GLU A 96 -1.93 -8.68 -29.87
CA GLU A 96 -1.02 -9.16 -30.91
C GLU A 96 -1.08 -10.69 -31.05
N LEU A 97 -1.03 -11.42 -29.93
CA LEU A 97 -1.14 -12.88 -29.92
C LEU A 97 -2.50 -13.35 -30.45
N LYS A 98 -3.59 -12.66 -30.10
CA LYS A 98 -4.92 -12.95 -30.66
C LYS A 98 -4.97 -12.73 -32.17
N ALA A 99 -4.40 -11.63 -32.66
CA ALA A 99 -4.34 -11.34 -34.09
C ALA A 99 -3.51 -12.38 -34.85
N ALA A 100 -2.35 -12.77 -34.31
CA ALA A 100 -1.51 -13.82 -34.87
C ALA A 100 -2.22 -15.18 -34.91
N LEU A 101 -2.93 -15.54 -33.83
CA LEU A 101 -3.73 -16.77 -33.77
C LEU A 101 -4.85 -16.78 -34.82
N ALA A 102 -5.57 -15.66 -34.98
CA ALA A 102 -6.61 -15.52 -35.99
C ALA A 102 -6.05 -15.66 -37.41
N ALA A 103 -4.89 -15.08 -37.69
CA ALA A 103 -4.23 -15.17 -39.00
C ALA A 103 -3.68 -16.59 -39.29
N ALA A 104 -3.25 -17.33 -38.25
CA ALA A 104 -2.72 -18.69 -38.39
C ALA A 104 -3.80 -19.77 -38.47
N THR A 105 -5.07 -19.44 -38.19
CA THR A 105 -6.19 -20.39 -38.26
C THR A 105 -6.69 -20.47 -39.70
N PRO A 106 -6.56 -21.61 -40.41
CA PRO A 106 -7.06 -21.76 -41.77
C PRO A 106 -8.59 -21.64 -41.79
N ALA A 107 -9.14 -21.03 -42.84
CA ALA A 107 -10.58 -21.08 -43.07
C ALA A 107 -11.05 -22.55 -43.13
N PRO A 108 -12.20 -22.89 -42.52
CA PRO A 108 -12.74 -24.24 -42.65
C PRO A 108 -12.86 -24.58 -44.14
N PRO A 109 -12.51 -25.81 -44.54
CA PRO A 109 -12.60 -26.22 -45.94
C PRO A 109 -14.03 -25.97 -46.42
N ALA A 110 -14.16 -25.35 -47.60
CA ALA A 110 -15.45 -25.15 -48.22
C ALA A 110 -16.18 -26.50 -48.29
N GLU A 111 -17.43 -26.54 -47.81
CA GLU A 111 -18.27 -27.72 -48.00
C GLU A 111 -18.31 -28.03 -49.50
N PRO A 112 -18.06 -29.28 -49.93
CA PRO A 112 -18.12 -29.63 -51.33
C PRO A 112 -19.52 -29.29 -51.86
N GLU A 113 -19.57 -28.57 -52.98
CA GLU A 113 -20.83 -28.26 -53.67
C GLU A 113 -21.62 -29.56 -53.87
N PRO A 114 -22.92 -29.59 -53.52
CA PRO A 114 -23.74 -30.77 -53.73
C PRO A 114 -23.75 -31.09 -55.23
N ASP A 115 -23.41 -32.34 -55.55
CA ASP A 115 -23.39 -32.88 -56.91
C ASP A 115 -24.73 -32.57 -57.60
N PRO A 116 -24.75 -32.02 -58.83
CA PRO A 116 -26.00 -31.70 -59.51
C PRO A 116 -26.85 -32.96 -59.65
N GLU A 117 -28.07 -32.93 -59.10
CA GLU A 117 -29.03 -34.04 -59.22
C GLU A 117 -29.20 -34.43 -60.70
N PRO A 118 -29.14 -35.73 -61.04
CA PRO A 118 -29.36 -36.16 -62.41
C PRO A 118 -30.81 -35.85 -62.81
N ALA A 119 -30.97 -35.06 -63.87
CA ALA A 119 -32.26 -34.75 -64.47
C ALA A 119 -32.96 -36.06 -64.90
N ALA A 120 -34.14 -36.30 -64.33
CA ALA A 120 -35.01 -37.44 -64.63
C ALA A 120 -35.74 -37.28 -65.96
#